data_AF-X8DZT9-F1
#
_entry.id   AF-X8DZT9-F1
#
_cell.length_a   1.000
_cell.length_b   1.000
_cell.length_c   1.000
_cell.angle_alpha   90.00
_cell.angle_beta   90.00
_cell.angle_gamma   90.00
#
_symmetry.space_group_name_H-M   'P 1'
#
loop_
_entity.id
_entity.type
_entity.pdbx_description
1 polymer ?
#
loop_
_entity_poly.entity_id
_entity_poly.type
_entity_poly.pdbx_seq_one_letter_code
_entity_poly.pdbx_strand_id
1 'polypeptide(L)'
;MSCIAIGAYHFALGTASVPGATDANATVDSRERFYSAVFAGYGIAWMRAARKSPIRADDVRLLAAVMLAGGVGRVLSRVLNGQPHWFQDVLTAVEFVVPAVFFGLTSKAD
;
A
#
# COMPACT_ATOMS: atom_id res chain seq x y z
N MET A 1 -8.65 -6.06 -5.60
CA MET A 1 -8.06 -7.41 -5.77
C MET A 1 -6.55 -7.36 -5.90
N SER A 2 -6.00 -6.39 -6.65
CA SER A 2 -4.56 -6.23 -6.85
C SER A 2 -3.75 -6.26 -5.54
N CYS A 3 -4.15 -5.56 -4.47
CA CYS A 3 -3.43 -5.60 -3.20
C CYS A 3 -3.35 -7.00 -2.56
N ILE A 4 -4.36 -7.84 -2.76
CA ILE A 4 -4.37 -9.22 -2.25
C ILE A 4 -3.35 -10.06 -3.01
N ALA A 5 -3.38 -9.97 -4.35
CA ALA A 5 -2.44 -10.71 -5.20
C ALA A 5 -0.99 -10.26 -4.97
N ILE A 6 -0.76 -8.94 -4.89
CA ILE A 6 0.55 -8.35 -4.60
C ILE A 6 1.02 -8.79 -3.21
N GLY A 7 0.18 -8.63 -2.17
CA GLY A 7 0.54 -9.06 -0.81
C GLY A 7 0.84 -10.57 -0.72
N ALA A 8 0.09 -11.42 -1.42
CA ALA A 8 0.38 -12.86 -1.48
C ALA A 8 1.70 -13.16 -2.21
N TYR A 9 1.97 -12.46 -3.32
CA TYR A 9 3.22 -12.58 -4.07
C TYR A 9 4.45 -12.20 -3.22
N HIS A 10 4.42 -11.03 -2.58
CA HIS A 10 5.49 -10.58 -1.71
C HIS A 10 5.62 -11.44 -0.44
N PHE A 11 4.50 -11.94 0.09
CA PHE A 11 4.53 -12.89 1.22
C PHE A 11 5.24 -14.20 0.85
N ALA A 12 4.98 -14.74 -0.34
CA ALA A 12 5.56 -16.00 -0.78
C ALA A 12 7.06 -15.88 -1.06
N LEU A 13 7.47 -14.82 -1.75
CA LEU A 13 8.84 -14.64 -2.21
C LEU A 13 9.73 -13.82 -1.27
N GLY A 14 9.14 -13.12 -0.30
CA GLY A 14 9.88 -12.24 0.61
C GLY A 14 10.60 -11.13 -0.13
N THR A 15 11.77 -10.74 0.36
CA THR A 15 12.57 -9.64 -0.21
C THR A 15 13.02 -9.86 -1.66
N ALA A 16 13.07 -11.11 -2.14
CA ALA A 16 13.37 -11.44 -3.54
C ALA A 16 12.33 -10.89 -4.54
N SER A 17 11.12 -10.55 -4.08
CA SER A 17 10.08 -9.90 -4.89
C SER A 17 10.19 -8.38 -4.96
N VAL A 18 11.11 -7.76 -4.20
CA VAL A 18 11.19 -6.32 -4.04
C VAL A 18 12.37 -5.76 -4.86
N PRO A 19 12.13 -5.00 -5.93
CA PRO A 19 13.18 -4.37 -6.70
C PRO A 19 14.03 -3.43 -5.84
N GLY A 20 15.34 -3.65 -5.82
CA GLY A 20 16.31 -2.87 -5.06
C GLY A 20 16.54 -3.33 -3.61
N ALA A 21 15.89 -4.39 -3.13
CA ALA A 21 16.12 -4.95 -1.80
C ALA A 21 17.36 -5.88 -1.77
N THR A 22 18.54 -5.33 -2.06
CA THR A 22 19.80 -6.10 -1.97
C THR A 22 20.19 -6.32 -0.50
N ASP A 23 20.91 -7.41 -0.23
CA ASP A 23 21.52 -7.70 1.08
C ASP A 23 20.55 -7.85 2.26
N ALA A 24 19.30 -8.25 1.99
CA ALA A 24 18.31 -8.50 3.02
C ALA A 24 18.65 -9.76 3.84
N ASN A 25 18.84 -9.58 5.15
CA ASN A 25 18.97 -10.69 6.09
C ASN A 25 17.59 -11.20 6.56
N ALA A 26 17.59 -12.23 7.41
CA ALA A 26 16.35 -12.81 7.95
C ALA A 26 15.46 -11.80 8.71
N THR A 27 16.04 -10.76 9.32
CA THR A 27 15.28 -9.69 10.00
C THR A 27 14.50 -8.84 9.00
N VAL A 28 15.12 -8.48 7.87
CA VAL A 28 14.46 -7.70 6.82
C VAL A 28 13.44 -8.56 6.07
N ASP A 29 13.79 -9.82 5.75
CA ASP A 29 12.90 -10.74 5.03
C ASP A 29 11.62 -11.07 5.82
N SER A 30 11.76 -11.42 7.11
CA SER A 30 10.60 -11.73 7.96
C SER A 30 9.67 -10.52 8.11
N ARG A 31 10.23 -9.30 8.17
CA ARG A 31 9.48 -8.06 8.23
C ARG A 31 8.72 -7.78 6.92
N GLU A 32 9.36 -7.99 5.77
CA GLU A 32 8.70 -7.86 4.46
C GLU A 32 7.51 -8.81 4.34
N ARG A 33 7.68 -10.09 4.73
CA ARG A 33 6.59 -11.07 4.72
C ARG A 33 5.46 -10.67 5.65
N PHE A 34 5.78 -10.18 6.84
CA PHE A 34 4.76 -9.69 7.77
C PHE A 34 3.94 -8.54 7.17
N TYR A 35 4.59 -7.51 6.62
CA TYR A 35 3.87 -6.39 6.00
C TYR A 35 3.11 -6.79 4.74
N SER A 36 3.61 -7.76 3.98
CA SER A 36 2.92 -8.32 2.81
C SER A 36 1.59 -8.98 3.17
N ALA A 37 1.56 -9.74 4.29
CA ALA A 37 0.32 -10.32 4.81
C ALA A 37 -0.67 -9.22 5.24
N VAL A 38 -0.18 -8.16 5.90
CA VAL A 38 -0.99 -6.98 6.25
C VAL A 38 -1.54 -6.29 4.99
N PHE A 39 -0.74 -6.15 3.94
CA PHE A 39 -1.16 -5.53 2.68
C PHE A 39 -2.22 -6.37 1.94
N ALA A 40 -2.12 -7.69 1.99
CA ALA A 40 -3.18 -8.56 1.52
C ALA A 40 -4.47 -8.36 2.33
N GLY A 41 -4.36 -8.26 3.67
CA GLY A 41 -5.46 -7.91 4.56
C GLY A 41 -6.12 -6.56 4.23
N TYR A 42 -5.32 -5.56 3.90
CA TYR A 42 -5.79 -4.27 3.40
C TYR A 42 -6.61 -4.41 2.10
N GLY A 43 -6.17 -5.26 1.18
CA GLY A 43 -6.94 -5.62 -0.02
C GLY A 43 -8.30 -6.29 0.29
N ILE A 44 -8.35 -7.14 1.33
CA ILE A 44 -9.60 -7.73 1.82
C ILE A 44 -10.50 -6.66 2.44
N ALA A 45 -9.96 -5.69 3.16
CA ALA A 45 -10.72 -4.57 3.72
C ALA A 45 -11.40 -3.74 2.62
N TRP A 46 -10.68 -3.40 1.53
CA TRP A 46 -11.26 -2.78 0.34
C TRP A 46 -12.40 -3.61 -0.27
N MET A 47 -12.19 -4.92 -0.40
CA MET A 47 -13.22 -5.82 -0.93
C MET A 47 -14.48 -5.82 -0.07
N ARG A 48 -14.34 -5.81 1.25
CA ARG A 48 -15.46 -5.75 2.19
C ARG A 48 -16.19 -4.41 2.10
N ALA A 49 -15.46 -3.29 2.02
CA ALA A 49 -16.06 -1.97 1.86
C ALA A 49 -16.88 -1.88 0.56
N ALA A 50 -16.34 -2.38 -0.55
CA ALA A 50 -17.00 -2.37 -1.86
C ALA A 50 -18.24 -3.29 -1.96
N ARG A 51 -18.41 -4.23 -1.03
CA ARG A 51 -19.58 -5.13 -0.98
C ARG A 51 -20.77 -4.55 -0.20
N LYS A 52 -20.60 -3.41 0.48
CA LYS A 52 -21.69 -2.74 1.21
C LYS A 52 -22.57 -1.97 0.23
N SER A 53 -23.88 -2.00 0.45
CA SER A 53 -24.86 -1.19 -0.29
C SER A 53 -25.74 -0.43 0.71
N PRO A 54 -25.64 0.92 0.79
CA PRO A 54 -24.72 1.76 0.03
C PRO A 54 -23.25 1.59 0.48
N ILE A 55 -22.31 1.93 -0.40
CA ILE A 55 -20.88 2.02 -0.02
C ILE A 55 -20.72 3.21 0.94
N ARG A 56 -20.11 2.97 2.09
CA ARG A 56 -19.89 4.00 3.11
C ARG A 56 -18.68 4.86 2.76
N ALA A 57 -18.86 6.16 2.63
CA ALA A 57 -17.80 7.11 2.32
C ALA A 57 -16.65 7.05 3.34
N ASP A 58 -16.95 6.91 4.63
CA ASP A 58 -15.94 6.83 5.69
C ASP A 58 -15.01 5.61 5.56
N ASP A 59 -15.53 4.45 5.15
CA ASP A 59 -14.71 3.25 4.94
C ASP A 59 -13.70 3.50 3.80
N VAL A 60 -14.16 4.13 2.72
CA VAL A 60 -13.32 4.49 1.57
C VAL A 60 -12.27 5.53 1.96
N ARG A 61 -12.66 6.57 2.71
CA ARG A 61 -11.76 7.61 3.22
C ARG A 61 -10.68 7.03 4.13
N LEU A 62 -11.06 6.16 5.07
CA LEU A 62 -10.11 5.51 5.96
C LEU A 62 -9.09 4.67 5.17
N LEU A 63 -9.56 3.84 4.24
CA LEU A 63 -8.66 3.00 3.44
C LEU A 63 -7.76 3.84 2.52
N ALA A 64 -8.28 4.92 1.94
CA ALA A 64 -7.48 5.88 1.18
C ALA A 64 -6.42 6.57 2.05
N ALA A 65 -6.77 6.96 3.28
CA ALA A 65 -5.83 7.56 4.22
C ALA A 65 -4.69 6.60 4.62
N VAL A 66 -4.99 5.31 4.79
CA VAL A 66 -3.97 4.28 5.05
C VAL A 66 -2.99 4.16 3.87
N MET A 67 -3.46 4.19 2.62
CA MET A 67 -2.57 4.19 1.45
C MET A 67 -1.69 5.45 1.42
N LEU A 68 -2.29 6.62 1.67
CA LEU A 68 -1.57 7.88 1.70
C LEU A 68 -0.48 7.88 2.78
N ALA A 69 -0.76 7.31 3.96
CA ALA A 69 0.24 7.15 5.01
C ALA A 69 1.43 6.27 4.56
N GLY A 70 1.17 5.24 3.75
CA GLY A 70 2.23 4.45 3.10
C GLY A 70 3.09 5.30 2.15
N GLY A 71 2.46 6.13 1.31
CA GLY A 71 3.15 7.09 0.44
C GLY A 71 4.02 8.08 1.22
N VAL A 72 3.51 8.63 2.33
CA VAL A 72 4.29 9.50 3.23
C VAL A 72 5.49 8.75 3.82
N GLY A 73 5.31 7.50 4.23
CA GLY A 73 6.41 6.64 4.71
C GLY A 73 7.53 6.48 3.67
N ARG A 74 7.18 6.36 2.39
CA ARG A 74 8.17 6.28 1.29
C ARG A 74 8.91 7.59 1.09
N VAL A 75 8.22 8.73 1.13
CA VAL A 75 8.86 10.06 1.04
C VAL A 75 9.81 10.26 2.22
N LEU A 76 9.40 9.92 3.44
CA LEU A 76 10.27 9.99 4.62
C LEU A 76 11.51 9.09 4.45
N SER A 77 11.33 7.86 4.00
CA SER A 77 12.46 6.96 3.73
C SER A 77 13.42 7.55 2.70
N ARG A 78 12.91 8.15 1.62
CA ARG A 78 13.73 8.81 0.60
C ARG A 78 14.54 9.97 1.15
N VAL A 79 13.93 10.81 1.99
CA VAL A 79 14.58 11.96 2.62
C VAL A 79 15.65 11.51 3.62
N LEU A 80 15.38 10.46 4.40
CA LEU A 80 16.25 10.04 5.50
C LEU A 80 17.35 9.04 5.05
N ASN A 81 17.07 8.20 4.06
CA ASN A 81 17.93 7.09 3.65
C ASN A 81 18.43 7.20 2.19
N GLY A 82 17.98 8.20 1.45
CA GLY A 82 18.38 8.43 0.06
C GLY A 82 17.46 7.81 -0.99
N GLN A 83 17.87 7.90 -2.26
CA GLN A 83 17.06 7.53 -3.42
C GLN A 83 16.77 6.01 -3.47
N PRO A 84 15.49 5.57 -3.45
CA PRO A 84 15.16 4.16 -3.67
C PRO A 84 15.23 3.79 -5.16
N HIS A 85 15.12 2.49 -5.45
CA HIS A 85 14.92 2.00 -6.82
C HIS A 85 13.75 2.73 -7.49
N TRP A 86 13.91 3.15 -8.76
CA TRP A 86 12.94 4.03 -9.47
C TRP A 86 11.49 3.52 -9.44
N PHE A 87 11.30 2.19 -9.41
CA PHE A 87 9.97 1.59 -9.31
C PHE A 87 9.22 2.06 -8.04
N GLN A 88 9.95 2.31 -6.95
CA GLN A 88 9.38 2.82 -5.71
C GLN A 88 8.87 4.26 -5.86
N ASP A 89 9.42 5.07 -6.77
CA ASP A 89 8.90 6.40 -7.08
C ASP A 89 7.56 6.31 -7.81
N VAL A 90 7.42 5.35 -8.73
CA VAL A 90 6.14 5.08 -9.41
C VAL A 90 5.08 4.65 -8.41
N LEU A 91 5.42 3.75 -7.49
CA LEU A 91 4.50 3.33 -6.43
C LEU A 91 4.12 4.51 -5.54
N THR A 92 5.09 5.34 -5.16
CA THR A 92 4.84 6.55 -4.37
C THR A 92 3.83 7.46 -5.07
N ALA A 93 3.98 7.70 -6.37
CA ALA A 93 3.01 8.48 -7.13
C ALA A 93 1.59 7.87 -7.07
N VAL A 94 1.47 6.55 -7.21
CA VAL A 94 0.18 5.84 -7.10
C VAL A 94 -0.42 6.00 -5.70
N GLU A 95 0.39 5.90 -4.65
CA GLU A 95 -0.04 6.00 -3.25
C GLU A 95 -0.49 7.42 -2.86
N PHE A 96 -0.19 8.45 -3.67
CA PHE A 96 -0.76 9.79 -3.51
C PHE A 96 -1.96 10.05 -4.44
N VAL A 97 -1.85 9.65 -5.71
CA VAL A 97 -2.90 9.91 -6.72
C VAL A 97 -4.19 9.16 -6.39
N VAL A 98 -4.10 7.87 -6.02
CA VAL A 98 -5.28 7.05 -5.75
C VAL A 98 -6.07 7.59 -4.54
N PRO A 99 -5.44 7.93 -3.39
CA PRO A 99 -6.16 8.56 -2.29
C PRO A 99 -6.77 9.91 -2.64
N ALA A 100 -6.05 10.77 -3.38
CA ALA A 100 -6.57 12.07 -3.80
C ALA A 100 -7.87 11.92 -4.61
N VAL A 101 -7.92 10.95 -5.52
CA VAL A 101 -9.15 10.62 -6.27
C VAL A 101 -10.26 10.17 -5.33
N PHE A 102 -9.99 9.23 -4.41
CA PHE A 102 -11.03 8.75 -3.49
C PHE A 102 -11.55 9.82 -2.52
N PHE A 103 -10.69 10.72 -2.04
CA PHE A 103 -11.13 11.87 -1.25
C PHE A 103 -12.00 12.83 -2.08
N GLY A 104 -11.64 13.07 -3.34
CA GLY A 104 -12.44 13.87 -4.26
C GLY A 104 -13.81 13.24 -4.61
N LEU A 105 -13.88 11.92 -4.69
CA LEU A 105 -15.15 11.21 -4.93
C LEU A 105 -16.05 11.21 -3.70
N THR A 106 -15.47 10.94 -2.53
CA THR A 106 -16.24 10.84 -1.28
C THR A 106 -16.67 12.20 -0.73
N SER A 107 -15.96 13.29 -1.03
CA SER A 107 -16.38 14.65 -0.62
C SER A 107 -17.62 15.17 -1.35
N LYS A 108 -17.97 14.58 -2.50
CA LYS A 108 -19.20 14.91 -3.25
C LYS A 108 -20.42 14.09 -2.81
N ALA A 109 -20.21 13.10 -1.95
CA ALA A 109 -21.24 12.16 -1.50
C ALA A 109 -21.87 12.56 -0.15
N ASP A 110 -21.34 13.61 0.49
CA ASP A 110 -21.88 14.26 1.69
C ASP A 110 -22.73 15.48 1.28
#